data_AF-A0A966YKU8-F1
#
_entry.id   AF-A0A966YKU8-F1
#
_cell.length_a   1.000
_cell.length_b   1.000
_cell.length_c   1.000
_cell.angle_alpha   90.00
_cell.angle_beta   90.00
_cell.angle_gamma   90.00
#
_symmetry.space_group_name_H-M   'P 1'
#
loop_
_entity.id
_entity.type
_entity.pdbx_description
1 polymer ?
#
loop_
_entity_poly.entity_id
_entity_poly.type
_entity_poly.pdbx_seq_one_letter_code
_entity_poly.pdbx_strand_id
1 'polypeptide(L)'
;MCGRYVSATPPDQLARFFGAASLMGMPGNPDERYVGNYNVAPTQGVFTVYESSGERLLDRFHWGLVPFWAKDPSIGSKMINARAETLAEKTSFKRPLATKRCIIPADGFYEWKKVDG
;
A
#
# COMPACT_ATOMS: atom_id res chain seq x y z
N MET A 1 12.63 -9.06 -1.33
CA MET A 1 11.97 -7.74 -1.35
C MET A 1 10.76 -7.93 -2.23
N CYS A 2 9.56 -7.91 -1.65
CA CYS A 2 8.38 -8.28 -2.40
C CYS A 2 8.06 -7.23 -3.47
N GLY A 3 7.84 -7.69 -4.69
CA GLY A 3 7.48 -6.84 -5.82
C GLY A 3 6.04 -7.00 -6.26
N ARG A 4 5.32 -8.02 -5.77
CA ARG A 4 3.93 -8.34 -6.13
C ARG A 4 3.18 -8.92 -4.94
N TYR A 5 1.89 -8.63 -4.84
CA TYR A 5 1.05 -9.16 -3.77
C TYR A 5 -0.42 -9.32 -4.17
N VAL A 6 -1.19 -9.97 -3.30
CA VAL A 6 -2.63 -10.24 -3.45
C VAL A 6 -3.42 -9.27 -2.59
N SER A 7 -4.40 -8.61 -3.21
CA SER A 7 -5.42 -7.77 -2.59
C SER A 7 -6.79 -8.27 -3.04
N ALA A 8 -7.22 -9.40 -2.52
CA ALA A 8 -8.48 -10.05 -2.78
C ALA A 8 -9.57 -9.75 -1.74
N THR A 9 -9.18 -9.35 -0.53
CA THR A 9 -10.16 -8.99 0.52
C THR A 9 -10.91 -7.70 0.16
N PRO A 10 -12.26 -7.69 0.21
CA PRO A 10 -13.07 -6.49 -0.02
C PRO A 10 -12.76 -5.33 0.94
N PRO A 11 -12.85 -4.07 0.49
CA PRO A 11 -12.51 -2.90 1.31
C PRO A 11 -13.38 -2.76 2.57
N ASP A 12 -14.66 -3.16 2.54
CA ASP A 12 -15.54 -3.13 3.71
C ASP A 12 -15.09 -4.11 4.79
N GLN A 13 -14.54 -5.27 4.39
CA GLN A 13 -13.96 -6.24 5.31
C GLN A 13 -12.64 -5.75 5.88
N LEU A 14 -11.78 -5.13 5.06
CA LEU A 14 -10.55 -4.49 5.53
C LEU A 14 -10.87 -3.37 6.54
N ALA A 15 -11.80 -2.49 6.21
CA ALA A 15 -12.22 -1.38 7.08
C ALA A 15 -12.73 -1.90 8.42
N ARG A 16 -13.59 -2.91 8.42
CA ARG A 16 -14.08 -3.57 9.65
C ARG A 16 -12.95 -4.21 10.44
N PHE A 17 -12.07 -4.98 9.80
CA PHE A 17 -10.96 -5.66 10.46
C PHE A 17 -10.02 -4.68 11.17
N PHE A 18 -9.70 -3.56 10.53
CA PHE A 18 -8.81 -2.55 11.09
C PHE A 18 -9.54 -1.53 11.98
N GLY A 19 -10.87 -1.56 12.08
CA GLY A 19 -11.65 -0.51 12.75
C GLY A 19 -11.41 0.86 12.12
N ALA A 20 -11.37 0.91 10.79
CA ALA A 20 -11.12 2.12 10.02
C ALA A 20 -12.42 2.62 9.38
N ALA A 21 -12.58 3.93 9.27
CA ALA A 21 -13.60 4.51 8.42
C ALA A 21 -13.19 4.35 6.95
N SER A 22 -14.06 3.76 6.14
CA SER A 22 -13.88 3.70 4.69
C SER A 22 -14.52 4.93 4.07
N LEU A 23 -13.71 5.75 3.40
CA LEU A 23 -14.23 6.82 2.54
C LEU A 23 -14.54 6.31 1.12
N MET A 24 -14.16 5.08 0.82
CA MET A 24 -14.51 4.42 -0.43
C MET A 24 -15.96 3.97 -0.38
N GLY A 25 -16.78 4.51 -1.27
CA GLY A 25 -18.18 4.12 -1.42
C GLY A 25 -18.30 2.62 -1.70
N MET A 26 -19.32 1.99 -1.11
CA MET A 26 -19.81 0.71 -1.60
C MET A 26 -20.07 0.82 -3.11
N PRO A 27 -19.89 -0.24 -3.90
CA PRO A 27 -20.36 -0.21 -5.28
C PRO A 27 -21.81 0.26 -5.31
N GLY A 28 -22.10 1.23 -6.19
CA GLY A 28 -23.44 1.82 -6.31
C GLY A 28 -24.49 0.79 -6.73
N ASN A 29 -24.04 -0.37 -7.23
CA ASN A 29 -24.86 -1.52 -7.53
C ASN A 29 -24.61 -2.65 -6.48
N PRO A 30 -25.63 -3.07 -5.71
CA PRO A 30 -25.50 -4.16 -4.74
C PRO A 30 -25.17 -5.53 -5.38
N ASP A 31 -25.39 -5.70 -6.69
CA ASP A 31 -25.03 -6.92 -7.41
C ASP A 31 -23.56 -6.93 -7.91
N GLU A 32 -22.88 -5.78 -7.85
CA GLU A 32 -21.48 -5.67 -8.27
C GLU A 32 -20.57 -6.24 -7.18
N ARG A 33 -20.08 -7.45 -7.42
CA ARG A 33 -19.15 -8.12 -6.52
C ARG A 33 -17.76 -7.50 -6.67
N TYR A 34 -17.11 -7.20 -5.55
CA TYR A 34 -15.70 -6.83 -5.54
C TYR A 34 -14.86 -7.97 -6.13
N VAL A 35 -14.18 -7.68 -7.25
CA VAL A 35 -13.22 -8.60 -7.87
C VAL A 35 -11.83 -8.25 -7.33
N GLY A 36 -11.31 -9.14 -6.48
CA GLY A 36 -9.97 -9.04 -5.94
C GLY A 36 -8.87 -8.91 -6.99
N ASN A 37 -7.78 -8.23 -6.65
CA ASN A 37 -6.57 -8.17 -7.47
C ASN A 37 -5.54 -9.20 -6.97
N TYR A 38 -5.35 -10.27 -7.73
CA TYR A 38 -4.40 -11.35 -7.41
C TYR A 38 -2.98 -11.08 -7.92
N ASN A 39 -2.71 -9.92 -8.53
CA ASN A 39 -1.42 -9.63 -9.14
C ASN A 39 -1.06 -8.14 -9.02
N VAL A 40 -1.22 -7.56 -7.83
CA VAL A 40 -0.95 -6.14 -7.59
C VAL A 40 0.49 -5.81 -7.97
N ALA A 41 0.66 -4.74 -8.74
CA ALA A 41 1.93 -4.25 -9.26
C ALA A 41 2.42 -3.02 -8.50
N PRO A 42 3.75 -2.79 -8.49
CA PRO A 42 4.29 -1.48 -8.23
C PRO A 42 3.60 -0.42 -9.09
N THR A 43 3.52 0.80 -8.58
CA THR A 43 2.88 1.99 -9.18
C THR A 43 1.35 1.96 -9.28
N GLN A 44 0.69 0.85 -8.94
CA GLN A 44 -0.76 0.78 -8.82
C GLN A 44 -1.27 1.45 -7.53
N GLY A 45 -2.56 1.79 -7.52
CA GLY A 45 -3.26 2.20 -6.32
C GLY A 45 -3.55 1.00 -5.41
N VAL A 46 -3.16 1.09 -4.14
CA VAL A 46 -3.22 0.01 -3.15
C VAL A 46 -4.01 0.44 -1.93
N PHE A 47 -4.86 -0.46 -1.41
CA PHE A 47 -5.54 -0.22 -0.15
C PHE A 47 -4.53 0.04 0.96
N THR A 48 -4.77 1.11 1.70
CA THR A 48 -3.84 1.62 2.70
C THR A 48 -4.64 2.08 3.90
N VAL A 49 -4.28 1.53 5.06
CA VAL A 49 -4.82 1.95 6.35
C VAL A 49 -3.84 2.94 6.97
N TYR A 50 -4.32 4.12 7.33
CA TYR A 50 -3.51 5.17 7.93
C TYR A 50 -4.29 5.92 9.00
N GLU A 51 -3.58 6.67 9.83
CA GLU A 51 -4.20 7.51 10.85
C GLU A 51 -4.11 8.98 10.45
N SER A 52 -5.19 9.72 10.63
CA SER A 52 -5.25 11.17 10.43
C SER A 52 -6.19 11.77 11.46
N SER A 53 -5.73 12.81 12.17
CA SER A 53 -6.53 13.52 13.17
C SER A 53 -7.15 12.64 14.25
N GLY A 54 -6.48 11.55 14.65
CA GLY A 54 -6.96 10.59 15.64
C GLY A 54 -7.94 9.55 15.11
N GLU A 55 -8.26 9.58 13.81
CA GLU A 55 -9.12 8.61 13.15
C GLU A 55 -8.31 7.68 12.25
N ARG A 56 -8.67 6.40 12.25
CA ARG A 56 -8.13 5.41 11.33
C ARG A 56 -8.98 5.38 10.07
N LEU A 57 -8.33 5.52 8.92
CA LEU A 57 -8.95 5.62 7.61
C LEU A 57 -8.44 4.52 6.69
N LEU A 58 -9.32 4.06 5.79
CA LEU A 58 -8.96 3.19 4.66
C LEU A 58 -9.14 3.97 3.35
N ASP A 59 -8.06 4.08 2.57
CA ASP A 59 -8.05 4.73 1.26
C ASP A 59 -7.10 4.00 0.28
N ARG A 60 -6.91 4.52 -0.93
CA ARG A 60 -5.97 4.01 -1.94
C ARG A 60 -4.79 4.94 -2.13
N PHE A 61 -3.59 4.47 -1.85
CA PHE A 61 -2.34 5.20 -2.11
C PHE A 61 -1.57 4.58 -3.27
N HIS A 62 -0.67 5.35 -3.88
CA HIS A 62 0.22 4.83 -4.92
C HIS A 62 1.33 3.96 -4.31
N TRP A 63 1.50 2.73 -4.78
CA TRP A 63 2.60 1.86 -4.33
C TRP A 63 3.93 2.25 -4.99
N GLY A 64 4.60 3.20 -4.35
CA GLY A 64 5.91 3.71 -4.74
C GLY A 64 6.12 5.08 -4.12
N LEU A 65 7.00 5.20 -3.11
CA LEU A 65 7.14 6.48 -2.42
C LEU A 65 7.72 7.54 -3.37
N VAL A 66 6.99 8.63 -3.58
CA VAL A 66 7.51 9.82 -4.27
C VAL A 66 8.01 10.82 -3.22
N PRO A 67 9.33 11.04 -3.09
CA PRO A 67 9.85 12.00 -2.13
C PRO A 67 9.40 13.42 -2.47
N PHE A 68 9.15 14.24 -1.45
CA PHE A 68 8.67 15.62 -1.63
C PHE A 68 9.60 16.51 -2.47
N TRP A 69 10.88 16.17 -2.57
CA TRP A 69 11.88 16.90 -3.34
C TRP A 69 12.00 16.41 -4.79
N ALA A 70 11.37 15.29 -5.14
CA ALA A 70 11.45 14.72 -6.46
C ALA A 70 10.65 15.58 -7.46
N LYS A 71 11.30 15.95 -8.56
CA LYS A 71 10.64 16.65 -9.68
C LYS A 71 9.89 15.70 -10.60
N ASP A 72 10.33 14.45 -10.67
CA ASP A 72 9.74 13.40 -11.49
C ASP A 72 9.14 12.30 -10.61
N PRO A 73 7.83 12.05 -10.66
CA PRO A 73 7.18 10.99 -9.88
C PRO A 73 7.61 9.58 -10.29
N SER A 74 8.23 9.39 -11.46
CA SER A 74 8.72 8.09 -11.93
C SER A 74 9.71 7.43 -10.95
N ILE A 75 10.39 8.23 -10.13
CA ILE A 75 11.28 7.75 -9.07
C ILE A 75 10.58 6.80 -8.09
N GLY A 76 9.25 6.96 -7.92
CA GLY A 76 8.43 6.10 -7.05
C GLY A 76 8.52 4.62 -7.41
N SER A 77 8.72 4.29 -8.69
CA SER A 77 8.92 2.91 -9.16
C SER A 77 10.14 2.22 -8.54
N LYS A 78 11.15 3.00 -8.11
CA LYS A 78 12.36 2.53 -7.42
C LYS A 78 12.22 2.52 -5.90
N MET A 79 11.12 3.05 -5.36
CA MET A 79 10.89 3.24 -3.91
C MET A 79 9.67 2.44 -3.43
N ILE A 80 9.56 1.21 -3.90
CA ILE A 80 8.44 0.29 -3.60
C ILE A 80 8.66 -0.50 -2.30
N ASN A 81 9.89 -0.52 -1.78
CA ASN A 81 10.29 -1.17 -0.55
C ASN A 81 11.23 -0.25 0.25
N ALA A 82 11.16 -0.31 1.58
CA ALA A 82 12.10 0.33 2.50
C ALA A 82 12.70 -0.72 3.42
N ARG A 83 14.03 -0.77 3.51
CA ARG A 83 14.75 -1.74 4.37
C ARG A 83 14.69 -1.28 5.84
N ALA A 84 14.20 -2.14 6.73
CA ALA A 84 14.06 -1.89 8.16
C ALA A 84 15.36 -1.35 8.79
N GLU A 85 16.48 -1.90 8.35
CA GLU A 85 17.83 -1.63 8.84
C GLU A 85 18.31 -0.21 8.54
N THR A 86 17.79 0.44 7.49
CA THR A 86 18.36 1.72 7.00
C THR A 86 17.33 2.83 6.78
N LEU A 87 16.03 2.54 6.90
CA LEU A 87 14.98 3.51 6.57
C LEU A 87 14.99 4.76 7.48
N ALA A 88 15.56 4.68 8.69
CA ALA A 88 15.72 5.81 9.59
C ALA A 88 16.83 6.79 9.16
N GLU A 89 17.77 6.36 8.32
CA GLU A 89 18.92 7.15 7.87
C GLU A 89 18.70 7.76 6.49
N LYS A 90 17.93 7.08 5.62
CA LYS A 90 17.70 7.50 4.24
C LYS A 90 16.77 8.71 4.16
N THR A 91 17.21 9.77 3.47
CA THR A 91 16.47 11.03 3.28
C THR A 91 15.04 10.82 2.77
N SER A 92 14.82 9.86 1.86
CA SER A 92 13.48 9.56 1.33
C SER A 92 12.51 9.04 2.40
N PHE A 93 13.00 8.30 3.40
CA PHE A 93 12.16 7.56 4.36
C PHE A 93 12.14 8.14 5.77
N LYS A 94 13.21 8.83 6.19
CA LYS A 94 13.38 9.34 7.56
C LYS A 94 12.20 10.18 8.05
N ARG A 95 11.73 11.13 7.24
CA ARG A 95 10.60 12.01 7.60
C ARG A 95 9.24 11.29 7.56
N PRO A 96 8.91 10.52 6.49
CA PRO A 96 7.69 9.71 6.47
C PRO A 96 7.62 8.68 7.61
N LEU A 97 8.74 8.08 8.04
CA LEU A 97 8.76 7.13 9.15
C LEU A 97 8.16 7.72 10.45
N ALA A 98 8.47 8.98 10.73
CA ALA A 98 8.02 9.63 11.96
C ALA A 98 6.54 9.99 11.95
N THR A 99 5.99 10.39 10.79
CA THR A 99 4.70 11.10 10.71
C THR A 99 3.69 10.54 9.71
N LYS A 100 4.08 9.57 8.87
CA LYS A 100 3.28 9.06 7.74
C LYS A 100 3.30 7.53 7.67
N ARG A 101 3.30 6.86 8.84
CA ARG A 101 3.18 5.40 8.88
C ARG A 101 1.80 4.97 8.41
N CYS A 102 1.76 3.88 7.67
CA CYS A 102 0.54 3.25 7.21
C CYS A 102 0.74 1.73 7.17
N ILE A 103 -0.36 1.01 7.02
CA ILE A 103 -0.41 -0.43 6.82
C ILE A 103 -0.93 -0.67 5.41
N ILE A 104 -0.24 -1.48 4.63
CA ILE A 104 -0.73 -1.99 3.34
C ILE A 104 -1.24 -3.41 3.60
N PRO A 105 -2.58 -3.63 3.64
CA PRO A 105 -3.12 -4.97 3.79
C PRO A 105 -2.81 -5.82 2.56
N ALA A 106 -2.42 -7.07 2.79
CA ALA A 106 -2.14 -8.05 1.75
C ALA A 106 -2.61 -9.43 2.21
N ASP A 107 -3.27 -10.18 1.33
CA ASP A 107 -3.66 -11.57 1.60
C ASP A 107 -2.47 -12.54 1.47
N GLY A 108 -1.44 -12.12 0.73
CA GLY A 108 -0.21 -12.84 0.51
C GLY A 108 0.68 -12.08 -0.47
N PHE A 109 1.94 -12.49 -0.59
CA PHE A 109 2.89 -11.88 -1.54
C PHE A 109 3.64 -12.93 -2.34
N TYR A 110 4.11 -12.53 -3.51
CA TYR A 110 4.92 -13.38 -4.39
C TYR A 110 6.40 -13.01 -4.24
N GLU A 111 7.24 -14.04 -4.22
CA GLU A 111 8.69 -13.95 -4.37
C GLU A 111 9.17 -15.02 -5.35
N TRP A 112 10.20 -14.68 -6.11
CA TRP A 112 10.79 -15.59 -7.08
C TRP A 112 12.05 -16.21 -6.50
N LYS A 113 12.01 -17.52 -6.28
CA LYS A 113 13.19 -18.29 -5.92
C LYS A 113 14.14 -18.32 -7.12
N LYS A 114 15.36 -17.82 -6.92
CA LYS A 114 16.43 -18.02 -7.90
C LYS A 114 16.81 -19.50 -7.92
N VAL A 115 16.87 -20.08 -9.10
CA VAL A 115 17.39 -21.42 -9.34
C VAL A 115 18.67 -21.27 -10.15
N ASP A 116 19.71 -22.02 -9.77
CA ASP A 116 20.95 -22.05 -10.54
C ASP A 116 20.66 -22.75 -11.89
N GLY A 117 21.24 -22.20 -12.96
CA GLY A 117 21.09 -22.69 -14.34
C GLY A 117 22.20 -23.63 -14.76
#